data_AF-A0A935NWR1-F1
#
_entry.id   AF-A0A935NWR1-F1
#
_cell.length_a   1.000
_cell.length_b   1.000
_cell.length_c   1.000
_cell.angle_alpha   90.00
_cell.angle_beta   90.00
_cell.angle_gamma   90.00
#
_symmetry.space_group_name_H-M   'P 1'
#
loop_
_entity.id
_entity.type
_entity.pdbx_description
1 polymer ?
#
loop_
_entity_poly.entity_id
_entity_poly.type
_entity_poly.pdbx_seq_one_letter_code
_entity_poly.pdbx_strand_id
1 'polypeptide(L)'
;MPPHAAPAASVPVTATRTAPASAPPPPGFDGSSEAYFREVYGQFMAAKQACGESISGVTFERFSDKLRKNREELMSRTACRDVTFTVYVKEGKAALKASPVRG
;
A
#
# COMPACT_ATOMS: atom_id res chain seq x y z
N MET A 1 -5.78 25.43 60.72
CA MET A 1 -4.87 26.24 59.88
C MET A 1 -3.46 25.63 59.98
N PRO A 2 -2.67 25.75 58.90
CA PRO A 2 -1.82 24.71 58.28
C PRO A 2 -0.34 24.86 58.71
N PRO A 3 0.67 24.17 58.11
CA PRO A 3 1.23 24.69 56.85
C PRO A 3 2.03 23.69 55.96
N HIS A 4 2.46 24.20 54.80
CA HIS A 4 3.57 23.73 53.94
C HIS A 4 3.30 22.49 53.04
N ALA A 5 3.56 22.49 51.73
CA ALA A 5 4.26 23.45 50.89
C ALA A 5 3.96 23.18 49.40
N ALA A 6 3.74 24.23 48.60
CA ALA A 6 4.16 24.23 47.19
C ALA A 6 5.71 24.30 47.18
N PRO A 7 6.48 23.79 46.18
CA PRO A 7 6.44 24.39 44.84
C PRO A 7 6.87 23.50 43.64
N ALA A 8 6.63 24.05 42.45
CA ALA A 8 7.50 24.05 41.27
C ALA A 8 8.19 22.76 40.78
N ALA A 9 7.88 22.37 39.54
CA ALA A 9 8.94 22.07 38.57
C ALA A 9 8.44 22.26 37.14
N SER A 10 9.09 23.19 36.47
CA SER A 10 8.96 23.57 35.08
C SER A 10 9.54 22.52 34.11
N VAL A 11 8.89 22.39 32.95
CA VAL A 11 9.42 22.12 31.57
C VAL A 11 10.10 20.75 31.29
N PRO A 12 10.41 20.34 30.03
CA PRO A 12 10.03 20.85 28.69
C PRO A 12 9.58 19.76 27.66
N VAL A 13 9.02 20.24 26.54
CA VAL A 13 9.14 19.78 25.12
C VAL A 13 9.17 18.29 24.76
N THR A 14 8.22 17.87 23.91
CA THR A 14 8.59 17.13 22.70
C THR A 14 7.53 17.26 21.62
N ALA A 15 7.84 18.07 20.61
CA ALA A 15 7.22 17.93 19.31
C ALA A 15 7.63 16.57 18.73
N THR A 16 6.68 15.65 18.60
CA THR A 16 6.82 14.56 17.65
C THR A 16 5.84 14.82 16.52
N ARG A 17 6.41 15.20 15.39
CA ARG A 17 5.75 15.31 14.10
C ARG A 17 5.35 13.90 13.68
N THR A 18 4.14 13.46 14.00
CA THR A 18 3.62 12.16 13.54
C THR A 18 3.04 12.34 12.14
N ALA A 19 3.49 11.50 11.22
CA ALA A 19 3.20 11.49 9.79
C ALA A 19 1.70 11.64 9.45
N PRO A 20 1.34 12.15 8.25
CA PRO A 20 -0.04 12.15 7.80
C PRO A 20 -0.58 10.72 7.75
N ALA A 21 -1.82 10.59 8.21
CA ALA A 21 -2.58 9.35 8.32
C ALA A 21 -2.50 8.49 7.05
N SER A 22 -2.08 7.24 7.22
CA SER A 22 -2.39 6.14 6.31
C SER A 22 -2.73 4.92 7.17
N ALA A 23 -3.73 5.08 8.03
CA ALA A 23 -4.39 3.94 8.66
C ALA A 23 -5.30 3.29 7.60
N PRO A 24 -5.28 1.96 7.45
CA PRO A 24 -6.01 1.25 6.40
C PRO A 24 -7.53 1.38 6.64
N PRO A 25 -8.36 1.59 5.61
CA PRO A 25 -9.80 1.53 5.78
C PRO A 25 -10.26 0.12 6.21
N PRO A 26 -11.23 0.03 7.15
CA PRO A 26 -11.76 -1.21 7.71
C PRO A 26 -12.58 -2.05 6.70
N PRO A 27 -12.80 -3.34 6.99
CA PRO A 27 -13.37 -4.30 6.04
C PRO A 27 -14.88 -4.10 5.93
N GLY A 28 -15.32 -3.68 4.76
CA GLY A 28 -16.73 -3.43 4.47
C GLY A 28 -16.94 -3.31 2.98
N PHE A 29 -16.87 -4.46 2.30
CA PHE A 29 -17.78 -4.86 1.23
C PHE A 29 -18.44 -3.72 0.44
N ASP A 30 -17.75 -3.20 -0.58
CA ASP A 30 -18.25 -2.89 -1.94
C ASP A 30 -17.09 -2.26 -2.75
N GLY A 31 -16.39 -3.03 -3.60
CA GLY A 31 -15.18 -2.52 -4.27
C GLY A 31 -14.21 -3.59 -4.79
N SER A 32 -14.72 -4.58 -5.51
CA SER A 32 -14.00 -5.81 -5.91
C SER A 32 -12.66 -5.56 -6.61
N SER A 33 -12.47 -4.43 -7.32
CA SER A 33 -11.18 -4.08 -7.92
C SER A 33 -10.23 -3.35 -6.97
N GLU A 34 -10.71 -2.48 -6.09
CA GLU A 34 -9.82 -1.71 -5.20
C GLU A 34 -9.24 -2.58 -4.07
N ALA A 35 -10.08 -3.41 -3.44
CA ALA A 35 -9.62 -4.38 -2.45
C ALA A 35 -8.57 -5.33 -3.06
N TYR A 36 -8.82 -5.78 -4.28
CA TYR A 36 -7.89 -6.61 -5.04
C TYR A 36 -6.56 -5.89 -5.35
N PHE A 37 -6.61 -4.63 -5.80
CA PHE A 37 -5.38 -3.86 -6.03
C PHE A 37 -4.58 -3.64 -4.75
N ARG A 38 -5.25 -3.48 -3.60
CA ARG A 38 -4.59 -3.31 -2.30
C ARG A 38 -3.91 -4.58 -1.84
N GLU A 39 -4.53 -5.74 -2.07
CA GLU A 39 -3.93 -7.04 -1.80
C GLU A 39 -2.68 -7.26 -2.66
N VAL A 40 -2.79 -7.06 -3.98
CA VAL A 40 -1.66 -7.15 -4.92
C VAL A 40 -0.56 -6.17 -4.57
N TYR A 41 -0.91 -4.94 -4.18
CA TYR A 41 0.05 -3.93 -3.72
C TYR A 41 0.78 -4.37 -2.45
N GLY A 42 0.06 -4.91 -1.46
CA GLY A 42 0.67 -5.46 -0.24
C GLY A 42 1.67 -6.57 -0.55
N GLN A 43 1.29 -7.52 -1.42
CA GLN A 43 2.18 -8.59 -1.90
C GLN A 43 3.41 -8.02 -2.63
N PHE A 44 3.23 -6.98 -3.45
CA PHE A 44 4.32 -6.31 -4.17
C PHE A 44 5.28 -5.59 -3.23
N MET A 45 4.77 -4.89 -2.21
CA MET A 45 5.60 -4.25 -1.19
C MET A 45 6.39 -5.27 -0.37
N ALA A 46 5.74 -6.38 0.03
CA ALA A 46 6.39 -7.47 0.75
C ALA A 46 7.51 -8.10 -0.10
N ALA A 47 7.23 -8.38 -1.38
CA ALA A 47 8.22 -8.91 -2.32
C ALA A 47 9.40 -7.95 -2.53
N LYS A 48 9.13 -6.65 -2.69
CA LYS A 48 10.18 -5.62 -2.83
C LYS A 48 11.05 -5.54 -1.57
N GLN A 49 10.42 -5.53 -0.39
CA GLN A 49 11.12 -5.49 0.88
C GLN A 49 11.97 -6.74 1.09
N ALA A 50 11.45 -7.93 0.76
CA ALA A 50 12.18 -9.20 0.83
C ALA A 50 13.41 -9.25 -0.10
N CYS A 51 13.34 -8.56 -1.24
CA CYS A 51 14.47 -8.41 -2.17
C CYS A 51 15.46 -7.30 -1.79
N GLY A 52 15.17 -6.49 -0.75
CA GLY A 52 15.99 -5.32 -0.42
C GLY A 52 15.81 -4.14 -1.38
N GLU A 53 14.70 -4.09 -2.12
CA GLU A 53 14.38 -2.98 -3.01
C GLU A 53 13.69 -1.82 -2.28
N SER A 54 14.00 -0.59 -2.68
CA SER A 54 13.38 0.61 -2.13
C SER A 54 11.88 0.66 -2.45
N ILE A 55 11.05 0.45 -1.43
CA ILE A 55 9.59 0.73 -1.46
C ILE A 55 9.27 2.21 -1.20
N SER A 56 10.26 3.00 -0.79
CA SER A 56 10.14 4.44 -0.56
C SER A 56 9.78 5.14 -1.87
N GLY A 57 8.51 5.53 -2.01
CA GLY A 57 7.96 6.17 -3.21
C GLY A 57 6.96 5.33 -4.01
N VAL A 58 6.76 4.05 -3.66
CA VAL A 58 5.68 3.25 -4.25
C VAL A 58 4.42 3.47 -3.42
N THR A 59 3.50 4.31 -3.88
CA THR A 59 2.20 4.54 -3.23
C THR A 59 1.10 3.72 -3.89
N PHE A 60 0.05 3.40 -3.13
CA PHE A 60 -1.11 2.67 -3.65
C PHE A 60 -1.73 3.38 -4.86
N GLU A 61 -1.87 4.70 -4.81
CA GLU A 61 -2.48 5.50 -5.89
C GLU A 61 -1.74 5.39 -7.23
N ARG A 62 -0.40 5.47 -7.20
CA ARG A 62 0.42 5.29 -8.41
C ARG A 62 0.43 3.85 -8.88
N PHE A 63 0.28 2.91 -7.96
CA PHE A 63 0.23 1.49 -8.28
C PHE A 63 -1.12 1.10 -8.90
N SER A 64 -2.24 1.54 -8.33
CA SER A 64 -3.58 1.28 -8.85
C SER A 64 -3.80 1.95 -10.21
N ASP A 65 -3.29 3.16 -10.44
CA ASP A 65 -3.32 3.82 -11.76
C ASP A 65 -2.56 2.98 -12.81
N LYS A 66 -1.39 2.43 -12.45
CA LYS A 66 -0.63 1.52 -13.31
C LYS A 66 -1.38 0.22 -13.58
N LEU A 67 -1.98 -0.42 -12.57
CA LEU A 67 -2.74 -1.65 -12.76
C LEU A 67 -3.96 -1.40 -13.64
N ARG A 68 -4.68 -0.28 -13.47
CA ARG A 68 -5.83 0.06 -14.30
C ARG A 68 -5.44 0.25 -15.76
N LYS A 69 -4.40 1.06 -16.03
CA LYS A 69 -3.88 1.26 -17.39
C LYS A 69 -3.37 -0.04 -18.00
N ASN A 70 -2.65 -0.86 -17.23
CA ASN A 70 -2.14 -2.15 -17.71
C ASN A 70 -3.26 -3.15 -18.01
N ARG A 71 -4.29 -3.20 -17.15
CA ARG A 71 -5.53 -3.94 -17.38
C ARG A 71 -6.18 -3.51 -18.69
N GLU A 72 -6.42 -2.20 -18.87
CA GLU A 72 -7.08 -1.66 -20.07
C GLU A 72 -6.27 -1.98 -21.34
N GLU A 73 -4.95 -1.87 -21.29
CA GLU A 73 -4.07 -2.23 -22.40
C GLU A 73 -4.14 -3.73 -22.74
N LEU A 74 -4.08 -4.62 -21.74
CA LEU A 74 -4.20 -6.06 -21.96
C LEU A 74 -5.59 -6.47 -22.46
N MET A 75 -6.64 -5.88 -21.91
CA MET A 75 -8.02 -6.09 -22.34
C MET A 75 -8.21 -5.63 -23.78
N SER A 76 -7.65 -4.48 -24.16
CA SER A 76 -7.71 -3.95 -25.51
C SER A 76 -6.92 -4.80 -26.51
N ARG A 77 -5.70 -5.24 -26.15
CA ARG A 77 -4.86 -6.07 -27.03
C ARG A 77 -5.32 -7.53 -27.16
N THR A 78 -5.83 -8.11 -26.08
CA THR A 78 -6.14 -9.55 -26.01
C THR A 78 -7.66 -9.83 -26.06
N ALA A 79 -8.50 -8.80 -26.05
CA ALA A 79 -9.96 -8.89 -26.02
C ALA A 79 -10.50 -9.82 -24.91
N CYS A 80 -9.91 -9.76 -23.70
CA CYS A 80 -10.29 -10.62 -22.57
C CYS A 80 -11.25 -9.91 -21.61
N ARG A 81 -12.11 -10.68 -20.93
CA ARG A 81 -13.13 -10.15 -20.00
C ARG A 81 -12.54 -9.69 -18.66
N ASP A 82 -11.50 -10.35 -18.18
CA ASP A 82 -10.88 -10.06 -16.89
C ASP A 82 -9.36 -10.20 -16.94
N VAL A 83 -8.63 -9.61 -15.99
CA VAL A 83 -7.17 -9.68 -15.89
C VAL A 83 -6.77 -9.91 -14.44
N THR A 84 -6.01 -10.98 -14.20
CA THR A 84 -5.43 -11.29 -12.88
C THR A 84 -3.98 -10.83 -12.83
N PHE A 85 -3.63 -10.20 -11.72
CA PHE A 85 -2.28 -9.76 -11.37
C PHE A 85 -1.70 -10.68 -10.30
N THR A 86 -0.50 -11.19 -10.55
CA THR A 86 0.22 -12.07 -9.64
C THR A 86 1.60 -11.48 -9.37
N VAL A 87 1.92 -11.27 -8.10
CA VAL A 87 3.26 -10.85 -7.69
C VAL A 87 4.16 -12.07 -7.61
N TYR A 88 5.35 -11.97 -8.19
CA TYR A 88 6.37 -13.00 -8.12
C TYR A 88 7.74 -12.35 -7.96
N VAL A 89 8.70 -13.08 -7.41
CA VAL A 89 10.10 -12.64 -7.32
C VAL A 89 10.90 -13.34 -8.40
N LYS A 90 11.62 -12.58 -9.22
CA LYS A 90 12.51 -13.12 -10.25
C LYS A 90 13.86 -12.42 -10.15
N GLU A 91 14.93 -13.21 -10.02
CA GLU A 91 16.31 -12.70 -10.01
C GLU A 91 16.56 -11.66 -8.90
N GLY A 92 15.96 -11.86 -7.73
CA GLY A 92 16.06 -10.92 -6.62
C GLY A 92 15.33 -9.59 -6.87
N LYS A 93 14.34 -9.56 -7.78
CA LYS A 93 13.48 -8.39 -8.02
C LYS A 93 12.01 -8.77 -7.94
N ALA A 94 11.22 -7.92 -7.30
CA ALA A 94 9.78 -8.07 -7.26
C ALA A 94 9.18 -7.70 -8.63
N ALA A 95 8.49 -8.63 -9.24
CA ALA A 95 7.84 -8.47 -10.52
C ALA A 95 6.34 -8.75 -10.38
N LEU A 96 5.55 -8.08 -11.22
CA LEU A 96 4.12 -8.27 -11.31
C LEU A 96 3.80 -8.88 -12.67
N LYS A 97 3.12 -10.02 -12.69
CA LYS A 97 2.62 -10.63 -13.91
C LYS A 97 1.14 -10.31 -14.04
N ALA A 98 0.75 -9.63 -15.10
CA ALA A 98 -0.64 -9.54 -15.51
C ALA A 98 -0.94 -10.70 -16.48
N SER A 99 -1.94 -11.50 -16.17
CA SER A 99 -2.42 -12.59 -17.02
C SER A 99 -3.89 -12.35 -17.34
N PRO A 100 -4.28 -12.31 -18.63
CA PRO A 100 -5.68 -12.20 -19.00
C PRO A 100 -6.41 -13.47 -18.60
N VAL A 101 -7.57 -13.31 -17.97
CA VAL A 101 -8.47 -14.40 -17.64
C VAL A 101 -9.46 -14.54 -18.79
N ARG A 102 -9.34 -15.63 -19.55
CA ARG A 102 -10.38 -16.04 -20.49
C ARG A 102 -11.44 -16.76 -19.67
N GLY A 103 -12.53 -16.05 -19.38
CA GLY A 103 -13.79 -16.65 -18.93
C GLY A 103 -14.55 -17.24 -20.10
#